data_AF-A0A091AIM2-F1
#
_entry.id   AF-A0A091AIM2-F1
#
_cell.length_a   1.000
_cell.length_b   1.000
_cell.length_c   1.000
_cell.angle_alpha   90.00
_cell.angle_beta   90.00
_cell.angle_gamma   90.00
#
_symmetry.space_group_name_H-M   'P 1'
#
loop_
_entity.id
_entity.type
_entity.pdbx_description
1 polymer ?
#
loop_
_entity_poly.entity_id
_entity_poly.type
_entity_poly.pdbx_seq_one_letter_code
_entity_poly.pdbx_strand_id
1 'polypeptide(L)'
;MVMGMFLPSVCGHYLNKGDNDLAALLHPLAGDDAFVQTPAAKRAEATLDLLDRFLAGLRGALGKDMPQNFKEAGVPGYRMEDILNVLANDREGPALCAIVKRLWDQQPMPF
;
A
#
# COMPACT_ATOMS: atom_id res chain seq x y z
N MET A 1 7.11 -8.17 -7.24
CA MET A 1 6.37 -8.82 -6.13
C MET A 1 6.35 -7.98 -4.86
N VAL A 2 7.50 -7.50 -4.38
CA VAL A 2 7.62 -6.70 -3.15
C VAL A 2 6.71 -5.45 -3.12
N MET A 3 6.55 -4.72 -4.23
CA MET A 3 5.67 -3.54 -4.29
C MET A 3 4.21 -3.83 -3.94
N GLY A 4 3.65 -4.99 -4.33
CA GLY A 4 2.25 -5.33 -4.05
C GLY A 4 1.96 -5.59 -2.56
N MET A 5 3.00 -5.83 -1.76
CA MET A 5 2.91 -5.94 -0.31
C MET A 5 2.76 -4.56 0.35
N PHE A 6 3.45 -3.55 -0.19
CA PHE A 6 3.51 -2.21 0.40
C PHE A 6 2.45 -1.26 -0.14
N LEU A 7 1.95 -1.49 -1.36
CA LEU A 7 1.09 -0.55 -2.07
C LEU A 7 -0.12 -0.08 -1.23
N PRO A 8 -0.90 -0.96 -0.57
CA PRO A 8 -2.00 -0.53 0.28
C PRO A 8 -1.57 0.34 1.45
N SER A 9 -0.51 -0.07 2.15
CA SER A 9 -0.03 0.61 3.36
C SER A 9 0.53 1.98 3.05
N VAL A 10 1.22 2.11 1.91
CA VAL A 10 1.75 3.37 1.40
C VAL A 10 0.62 4.28 0.95
N CYS A 11 -0.33 3.78 0.13
CA CYS A 11 -1.46 4.58 -0.34
C CYS A 11 -2.39 5.04 0.80
N GLY A 12 -2.69 4.17 1.77
CA GLY A 12 -3.51 4.54 2.95
C GLY A 12 -2.81 5.59 3.83
N HIS A 13 -1.49 5.56 3.93
CA HIS A 13 -0.73 6.58 4.66
C HIS A 13 -0.82 7.97 3.98
N TYR A 14 -0.75 8.04 2.65
CA TYR A 14 -0.94 9.31 1.93
C TYR A 14 -2.40 9.79 2.00
N LEU A 15 -3.37 8.87 1.96
CA LEU A 15 -4.79 9.23 2.13
C LEU A 15 -5.01 10.03 3.42
N ASN A 16 -4.45 9.55 4.53
CA ASN A 16 -4.56 10.18 5.86
C ASN A 16 -3.82 11.51 6.01
N LYS A 17 -2.79 11.76 5.17
CA LYS A 17 -2.07 13.04 5.17
C LYS A 17 -2.80 14.16 4.43
N GLY A 18 -3.85 13.84 3.67
CA GLY A 18 -4.64 14.83 2.92
C GLY A 18 -3.96 15.37 1.65
N ASP A 19 -2.71 14.98 1.37
CA ASP A 19 -2.00 15.21 0.12
C ASP A 19 -2.38 14.10 -0.88
N ASN A 20 -3.39 14.31 -1.74
CA ASN A 20 -3.87 13.22 -2.60
C ASN A 20 -3.96 13.56 -4.08
N ASP A 21 -2.96 13.11 -4.84
CA ASP A 21 -3.06 12.76 -6.26
C ASP A 21 -3.65 11.34 -6.46
N LEU A 22 -3.95 10.61 -5.36
CA LEU A 22 -4.61 9.30 -5.38
C LEU A 22 -5.98 9.32 -6.07
N ALA A 23 -6.68 10.46 -5.99
CA ALA A 23 -7.93 10.67 -6.72
C ALA A 23 -7.74 10.66 -8.24
N ALA A 24 -6.56 11.07 -8.74
CA ALA A 24 -6.24 11.05 -10.17
C ALA A 24 -6.06 9.64 -10.72
N LEU A 25 -5.74 8.66 -9.86
CA LEU A 25 -5.62 7.26 -10.25
C LEU A 25 -6.97 6.56 -10.42
N LEU A 26 -8.07 7.12 -9.92
CA LEU A 26 -9.39 6.50 -10.07
C LEU A 26 -9.80 6.35 -11.53
N HIS A 27 -9.56 7.39 -12.33
CA HIS A 27 -9.93 7.40 -13.75
C HIS A 27 -9.23 6.32 -14.57
N PRO A 28 -7.88 6.21 -14.59
CA PRO A 28 -7.20 5.15 -15.33
C PRO A 28 -7.45 3.74 -14.79
N LEU A 29 -7.87 3.58 -13.52
CA LEU A 29 -8.09 2.27 -12.91
C LEU A 29 -9.55 1.77 -12.98
N ALA A 30 -10.53 2.67 -12.91
CA ALA A 30 -11.95 2.33 -12.85
C ALA A 30 -12.72 2.71 -14.13
N GLY A 31 -12.13 3.52 -15.00
CA GLY A 31 -12.75 4.04 -16.21
C GLY A 31 -13.65 5.26 -15.98
N ASP A 32 -14.17 5.79 -17.08
CA ASP A 32 -14.98 7.03 -17.12
C ASP A 32 -16.22 6.95 -16.23
N ASP A 33 -17.01 5.88 -16.36
CA ASP A 33 -18.29 5.76 -15.68
C ASP A 33 -18.15 5.80 -14.15
N ALA A 34 -17.20 5.04 -13.62
CA ALA A 34 -16.93 4.99 -12.19
C ALA A 34 -16.36 6.33 -11.67
N PHE A 35 -15.52 7.00 -12.47
CA PHE A 35 -14.95 8.29 -12.11
C PHE A 35 -16.00 9.42 -12.05
N VAL A 36 -16.91 9.45 -13.01
CA VAL A 36 -18.00 10.44 -13.09
C VAL A 36 -18.99 10.24 -11.94
N GLN A 37 -19.31 8.99 -11.59
CA GLN A 37 -20.25 8.67 -10.51
C GLN A 37 -19.66 8.86 -9.11
N THR A 38 -18.33 8.93 -8.97
CA THR A 38 -17.67 9.08 -7.66
C THR A 38 -17.47 10.58 -7.33
N PRO A 39 -18.05 11.09 -6.22
CA PRO A 39 -17.83 12.46 -5.78
C PRO A 39 -16.34 12.76 -5.55
N ALA A 40 -15.88 13.94 -5.94
CA ALA A 40 -14.46 14.32 -5.88
C ALA A 40 -13.80 14.03 -4.51
N ALA A 41 -14.49 14.36 -3.42
CA ALA A 41 -14.03 14.12 -2.05
C ALA A 41 -13.86 12.62 -1.68
N LYS A 42 -14.53 11.72 -2.40
CA LYS A 42 -14.48 10.27 -2.18
C LYS A 42 -13.56 9.53 -3.16
N ARG A 43 -13.00 10.22 -4.15
CA ARG A 43 -12.23 9.55 -5.23
C ARG A 43 -10.97 8.87 -4.72
N ALA A 44 -10.25 9.49 -3.79
CA ALA A 44 -9.04 8.90 -3.22
C ALA A 44 -9.34 7.63 -2.39
N GLU A 45 -10.43 7.63 -1.63
CA GLU A 45 -10.94 6.46 -0.91
C GLU A 45 -11.36 5.35 -1.89
N ALA A 46 -12.14 5.69 -2.92
CA ALA A 46 -12.56 4.75 -3.95
C ALA A 46 -11.38 4.13 -4.74
N THR A 47 -10.32 4.90 -4.99
CA THR A 47 -9.07 4.37 -5.56
C THR A 47 -8.46 3.32 -4.63
N LEU A 48 -8.36 3.62 -3.34
CA LEU A 48 -7.76 2.70 -2.36
C LEU A 48 -8.57 1.39 -2.27
N ASP A 49 -9.90 1.48 -2.19
CA ASP A 49 -10.80 0.32 -2.19
C ASP A 49 -10.66 -0.54 -3.46
N LEU A 50 -10.44 0.08 -4.61
CA LEU A 50 -10.20 -0.64 -5.87
C LEU A 50 -8.87 -1.38 -5.82
N LEU A 51 -7.80 -0.72 -5.38
CA LEU A 51 -6.47 -1.33 -5.25
C LEU A 51 -6.48 -2.49 -4.24
N ASP A 52 -7.16 -2.34 -3.11
CA ASP A 52 -7.28 -3.40 -2.11
C ASP A 52 -8.03 -4.62 -2.63
N ARG A 53 -9.16 -4.41 -3.33
CA ARG A 53 -9.89 -5.51 -3.97
C ARG A 53 -9.07 -6.21 -5.05
N PHE A 54 -8.34 -5.44 -5.87
CA PHE A 54 -7.47 -6.00 -6.90
C PHE A 54 -6.36 -6.87 -6.28
N LEU A 55 -5.69 -6.37 -5.23
CA LEU A 55 -4.64 -7.09 -4.53
C LEU A 55 -5.18 -8.31 -3.79
N ALA A 56 -6.38 -8.23 -3.20
CA ALA A 56 -7.05 -9.38 -2.60
C ALA A 56 -7.36 -10.46 -3.64
N GLY A 57 -7.85 -10.07 -4.83
CA GLY A 57 -8.07 -10.98 -5.95
C GLY A 57 -6.78 -11.65 -6.43
N LEU A 58 -5.70 -10.87 -6.59
CA LEU A 58 -4.39 -11.41 -6.94
C LEU A 58 -3.85 -12.37 -5.88
N ARG A 59 -3.97 -12.04 -4.60
CA ARG A 59 -3.59 -12.94 -3.49
C ARG A 59 -4.41 -14.23 -3.51
N GLY A 60 -5.71 -14.15 -3.80
CA GLY A 60 -6.57 -15.32 -3.94
C GLY A 60 -6.14 -16.23 -5.10
N ALA A 61 -5.76 -15.64 -6.24
CA ALA A 61 -5.34 -16.38 -7.42
C ALA A 61 -3.93 -16.97 -7.32
N LEU A 62 -2.99 -16.23 -6.73
CA LEU A 62 -1.57 -16.61 -6.63
C LEU A 62 -1.26 -17.37 -5.32
N GLY A 63 -2.13 -17.29 -4.32
CA GLY A 63 -1.95 -17.96 -3.04
C GLY A 63 -0.60 -17.64 -2.40
N LYS A 64 0.20 -18.69 -2.18
CA LYS A 64 1.52 -18.60 -1.53
C LYS A 64 2.59 -17.94 -2.40
N ASP A 65 2.35 -17.81 -3.70
CA ASP A 65 3.32 -17.19 -4.61
C ASP A 65 3.32 -15.66 -4.46
N MET A 66 2.31 -15.06 -3.82
CA MET A 66 2.29 -13.64 -3.51
C MET A 66 2.54 -13.39 -2.01
N PRO A 67 3.75 -12.96 -1.62
CA PRO A 67 4.08 -12.75 -0.22
C PRO A 67 3.31 -11.56 0.36
N GLN A 68 2.78 -11.73 1.56
CA GLN A 68 2.02 -10.70 2.29
C GLN A 68 2.85 -9.95 3.32
N ASN A 69 4.01 -10.49 3.68
CA ASN A 69 4.93 -9.91 4.64
C ASN A 69 6.38 -10.27 4.26
N PHE A 70 7.33 -9.62 4.92
CA PHE A 70 8.76 -9.83 4.68
C PHE A 70 9.21 -11.28 4.92
N LYS A 71 8.60 -11.97 5.89
CA LYS A 71 8.93 -13.37 6.20
C LYS A 71 8.54 -14.28 5.03
N GLU A 72 7.35 -14.09 4.47
CA GLU A 72 6.89 -14.81 3.27
C GLU A 72 7.70 -14.42 2.03
N ALA A 73 8.19 -13.18 1.96
CA ALA A 73 9.10 -12.73 0.90
C ALA A 73 10.53 -13.29 1.06
N GLY A 74 10.81 -14.09 2.09
CA GLY A 74 12.12 -14.67 2.35
C GLY A 74 13.16 -13.65 2.82
N VAL A 75 12.75 -12.48 3.31
CA VAL A 75 13.66 -11.45 3.79
C VAL A 75 14.15 -11.83 5.19
N PRO A 76 15.48 -12.03 5.38
CA PRO A 76 16.02 -12.41 6.68
C PRO A 76 15.86 -11.30 7.71
N GLY A 77 15.58 -11.64 8.96
CA GLY A 77 15.36 -10.64 10.02
C GLY A 77 16.51 -9.68 10.28
N TYR A 78 17.75 -10.14 10.10
CA TYR A 78 18.93 -9.28 10.25
C TYR A 78 19.00 -8.17 9.20
N ARG A 79 18.29 -8.28 8.07
CA ARG A 79 18.22 -7.23 7.03
C ARG A 79 17.30 -6.07 7.42
N MET A 80 16.50 -6.20 8.48
CA MET A 80 15.55 -5.17 8.88
C MET A 80 16.25 -3.83 9.17
N GLU A 81 17.34 -3.85 9.95
CA GLU A 81 18.07 -2.63 10.28
C GLU A 81 18.66 -1.97 9.02
N ASP A 82 19.21 -2.76 8.09
CA ASP A 82 19.69 -2.27 6.80
C ASP A 82 18.57 -1.57 6.02
N ILE A 83 17.38 -2.20 5.94
CA ILE A 83 16.22 -1.65 5.22
C ILE A 83 15.77 -0.33 5.85
N LEU A 84 15.65 -0.28 7.18
CA LEU A 84 15.25 0.94 7.89
C LEU A 84 16.28 2.06 7.73
N ASN A 85 17.58 1.73 7.75
CA ASN A 85 18.65 2.70 7.54
C ASN A 85 18.62 3.31 6.13
N VAL A 86 18.35 2.49 5.11
CA VAL A 86 18.19 2.99 3.73
C VAL A 86 16.98 3.93 3.65
N LEU A 87 15.83 3.52 4.19
CA LEU A 87 14.61 4.32 4.15
C LEU A 87 14.74 5.63 4.94
N ALA A 88 15.42 5.62 6.09
CA ALA A 88 15.60 6.80 6.93
C ALA A 88 16.32 7.97 6.24
N ASN A 89 17.08 7.71 5.17
CA ASN A 89 17.77 8.74 4.39
C ASN A 89 16.87 9.42 3.34
N ASP A 90 15.65 8.95 3.15
CA ASP A 90 14.67 9.58 2.26
C ASP A 90 13.93 10.73 2.97
N ARG A 91 13.45 11.72 2.20
CA ARG A 91 12.61 12.82 2.71
C ARG A 91 11.38 12.30 3.45
N GLU A 92 10.84 11.16 3.02
CA GLU A 92 9.68 10.52 3.65
C GLU A 92 10.07 9.33 4.54
N GLY A 93 11.36 9.18 4.80
CA GLY A 93 11.96 8.06 5.52
C GLY A 93 11.29 7.69 6.85
N PRO A 94 10.98 8.64 7.75
CA PRO A 94 10.29 8.33 8.99
C PRO A 94 8.92 7.64 8.80
N ALA A 95 8.18 8.04 7.76
CA ALA A 95 6.89 7.44 7.43
C ALA A 95 7.05 6.04 6.84
N LEU A 96 7.98 5.87 5.89
CA LEU A 96 8.26 4.58 5.27
C LEU A 96 8.78 3.55 6.30
N CYS A 97 9.63 3.99 7.24
CA CYS A 97 10.07 3.17 8.36
C CYS A 97 8.91 2.70 9.24
N ALA A 98 7.91 3.55 9.51
CA ALA A 98 6.74 3.16 10.29
C ALA A 98 5.88 2.11 9.56
N ILE A 99 5.70 2.25 8.24
CA ILE A 99 5.00 1.27 7.40
C ILE A 99 5.72 -0.08 7.42
N VAL A 100 7.04 -0.08 7.22
CA VAL A 100 7.87 -1.30 7.20
C VAL A 100 7.81 -2.02 8.55
N LYS A 101 7.91 -1.31 9.67
CA LYS A 101 7.79 -1.92 11.01
C LYS A 101 6.44 -2.61 11.21
N ARG A 102 5.34 -1.96 10.83
CA ARG A 102 3.98 -2.55 10.97
C ARG A 102 3.78 -3.81 10.12
N LEU A 103 4.26 -3.80 8.87
CA LEU A 103 4.20 -4.96 7.99
C LEU A 103 5.07 -6.13 8.49
N TRP A 104 6.12 -5.82 9.22
CA TRP A 104 6.97 -6.82 9.85
C TRP A 104 6.33 -7.45 11.09
N ASP A 105 5.68 -6.63 11.92
CA ASP A 105 5.03 -7.06 13.16
C ASP A 105 3.64 -7.71 12.93
N GLN A 106 3.18 -7.81 11.67
CA GLN A 106 1.85 -8.30 11.28
C GLN A 106 0.69 -7.59 12.00
N GLN A 107 0.85 -6.32 12.39
CA GLN A 107 -0.21 -5.59 13.08
C GLN A 107 -1.33 -5.19 12.10
N PRO A 108 -2.61 -5.45 12.43
CA PRO A 108 -3.74 -4.97 11.62
C PRO A 108 -3.82 -3.43 11.67
N MET A 109 -4.16 -2.82 10.54
CA MET A 109 -4.37 -1.37 10.45
C MET A 109 -5.77 -1.01 10.96
N PRO A 110 -5.93 -0.07 11.91
CA PRO A 110 -7.20 0.61 12.10
C PRO A 110 -7.41 1.57 10.92
N PHE A 111 -8.56 1.44 10.26
CA PHE A 111 -9.08 2.41 9.31
C PHE A 111 -9.76 3.57 10.07
#